data_AF-A0A6P3GKB4-F1
#
_entry.id   AF-A0A6P3GKB4-F1
#
_cell.length_a   1.000
_cell.length_b   1.000
_cell.length_c   1.000
_cell.angle_alpha   90.00
_cell.angle_beta   90.00
_cell.angle_gamma   90.00
#
_symmetry.space_group_name_H-M   'P 1'
#
loop_
_entity.id
_entity.type
_entity.pdbx_description
1 polymer ?
#
loop_
_entity_poly.entity_id
_entity_poly.type
_entity_poly.pdbx_seq_one_letter_code
_entity_poly.pdbx_strand_id
1 'polypeptide(L)'
;LASLFECPVCFEYVLPPIIQCQSGHLVCGNCRPKLTSCPTCRGPLTSIRNLAMEKVANSVLFPCKYASSGCEVTMPPTEKADHEEHCEFRPCRCPCPGTSCGWQGSMDAVVPHLMQHYNESIITLQGEVVVFLAVNINLAGALDWVMIQSCFGFNFILILEKLESYDGHQKFFAVVQLIGTREQAEN
;
A
#
# COMPACT_ATOMS: atom_id res chain seq x y z
N LEU A 1 -18.28 1.79 20.40
CA LEU A 1 -17.25 2.67 21.02
C LEU A 1 -16.22 3.16 20.00
N ALA A 2 -15.72 2.32 19.09
CA ALA A 2 -14.72 2.71 18.08
C ALA A 2 -15.15 3.92 17.22
N SER A 3 -16.42 4.07 16.89
CA SER A 3 -16.95 5.24 16.14
C SER A 3 -16.74 6.59 16.82
N LEU A 4 -16.55 6.62 18.15
CA LEU A 4 -16.24 7.87 18.88
C LEU A 4 -14.82 8.38 18.59
N PHE A 5 -13.97 7.54 18.00
CA PHE A 5 -12.59 7.86 17.65
C PHE A 5 -12.45 8.18 16.17
N GLU A 6 -13.52 8.46 15.42
CA GLU A 6 -13.39 8.78 14.01
C GLU A 6 -12.89 10.21 13.79
N CYS A 7 -11.89 10.39 12.92
CA CYS A 7 -11.41 11.72 12.58
C CYS A 7 -12.37 12.37 11.56
N PRO A 8 -12.89 13.59 11.84
CA PRO A 8 -13.86 14.24 10.95
C PRO A 8 -13.28 14.73 9.61
N VAL A 9 -11.99 14.50 9.35
CA VAL A 9 -11.28 14.97 8.15
C VAL A 9 -10.94 13.82 7.21
N CYS A 10 -10.31 12.76 7.74
CA CYS A 10 -9.90 11.61 6.94
C CYS A 10 -10.78 10.38 7.16
N PHE A 11 -11.73 10.43 8.10
CA PHE A 11 -12.61 9.32 8.47
C PHE A 11 -11.89 8.06 9.00
N GLU A 12 -10.58 8.19 9.28
CA GLU A 12 -9.77 7.16 9.94
C GLU A 12 -9.89 7.27 11.46
N TYR A 13 -9.61 6.17 12.16
CA TYR A 13 -9.58 6.17 13.61
C TYR A 13 -8.42 6.99 14.18
N VAL A 14 -8.73 7.84 15.15
CA VAL A 14 -7.82 8.65 15.95
C VAL A 14 -7.22 7.74 17.03
N LEU A 15 -6.05 7.19 16.72
CA LEU A 15 -5.27 6.38 17.66
C LEU A 15 -4.28 7.25 18.46
N PRO A 16 -3.78 6.78 19.62
CA PRO A 16 -2.74 7.47 20.37
C PRO A 16 -1.52 7.84 19.50
N PRO A 17 -0.99 9.08 19.59
CA PRO A 17 -1.44 10.18 20.45
C PRO A 17 -2.74 10.85 19.97
N ILE A 18 -3.73 10.93 20.86
CA ILE A 18 -5.07 11.47 20.53
C ILE A 18 -5.08 12.97 20.78
N ILE A 19 -5.34 13.77 19.75
CA ILE A 19 -5.39 15.24 19.84
C ILE A 19 -6.84 15.71 19.94
N GLN A 20 -7.09 16.71 20.78
CA GLN A 20 -8.38 17.37 20.91
C GLN A 20 -8.27 18.89 20.76
N CYS A 21 -9.36 19.54 20.35
CA CYS A 21 -9.51 20.99 20.50
C CYS A 21 -9.94 21.36 21.94
N GLN A 22 -10.01 22.66 22.24
CA GLN A 22 -10.45 23.14 23.56
C GLN A 22 -11.88 22.73 23.94
N SER A 23 -12.73 22.44 22.95
CA SER A 23 -14.10 21.96 23.15
C SER A 23 -14.22 20.42 23.20
N GLY A 24 -13.10 19.68 23.12
CA GLY A 24 -13.10 18.21 23.25
C GLY A 24 -13.25 17.40 21.95
N HIS A 25 -13.33 18.04 20.77
CA HIS A 25 -13.42 17.32 19.50
C HIS A 25 -12.07 16.72 19.08
N LEU A 26 -12.08 15.45 18.68
CA LEU A 26 -10.88 14.69 18.34
C LEU A 26 -10.42 14.92 16.89
N VAL A 27 -9.11 14.94 16.68
CA VAL A 27 -8.46 15.00 15.37
C VAL A 27 -7.24 14.07 15.39
N CYS A 28 -6.99 13.34 14.31
CA CYS A 28 -5.83 12.45 14.22
C CYS A 28 -4.52 13.24 14.08
N GLY A 29 -3.40 12.61 14.48
CA GLY A 29 -2.06 13.19 14.37
C GLY A 29 -1.68 13.58 12.94
N ASN A 30 -2.22 12.90 11.92
CA ASN A 30 -1.92 13.17 10.51
C ASN A 30 -2.66 14.40 9.96
N CYS A 31 -3.88 14.65 10.43
CA CYS A 31 -4.69 15.79 10.00
C CYS A 31 -4.36 17.04 10.80
N ARG A 32 -4.01 16.91 12.08
CA ARG A 32 -3.75 18.05 12.97
C ARG A 32 -2.78 19.10 12.40
N PRO A 33 -1.62 18.76 11.79
CA PRO A 33 -0.69 19.74 11.22
C PRO A 33 -1.24 20.51 10.01
N LYS A 34 -2.26 19.96 9.33
CA LYS A 34 -2.88 20.54 8.12
C LYS A 34 -4.01 21.52 8.45
N LEU A 35 -4.31 21.71 9.74
CA LEU A 35 -5.48 22.45 10.21
C LEU A 35 -5.07 23.63 11.09
N THR A 36 -5.70 24.77 10.86
CA THR A 36 -5.56 25.99 11.67
C THR A 36 -6.66 26.13 12.72
N SER A 37 -7.82 25.51 12.50
CA SER A 37 -8.97 25.53 13.40
C SER A 37 -9.64 24.15 13.48
N CYS A 38 -10.46 23.95 14.50
CA CYS A 38 -11.17 22.68 14.69
C CYS A 38 -12.20 22.48 13.56
N PRO A 39 -12.19 21.36 12.83
CA PRO A 39 -13.13 21.12 11.73
C PRO A 39 -14.58 21.02 12.19
N THR A 40 -14.81 20.65 13.46
CA THR A 40 -16.16 20.48 14.03
C THR A 40 -16.74 21.78 14.59
N CYS A 41 -16.02 22.47 15.48
CA CYS A 41 -16.54 23.67 16.16
C CYS A 41 -15.95 25.00 15.66
N ARG A 42 -15.00 24.96 14.72
CA ARG A 42 -14.25 26.14 14.20
C ARG A 42 -13.45 26.92 15.25
N GLY A 43 -13.37 26.40 16.47
CA GLY A 43 -12.58 26.99 17.56
C GLY A 43 -11.07 26.76 17.41
N PRO A 44 -10.27 27.32 18.33
CA PRO A 44 -8.81 27.14 18.34
C PRO A 44 -8.43 25.66 18.41
N LEU A 45 -7.61 25.22 17.46
CA LEU A 45 -7.05 23.87 17.43
C LEU A 45 -5.59 23.94 17.89
N THR A 46 -5.40 23.91 19.20
CA THR A 46 -4.08 23.70 19.81
C THR A 46 -3.75 22.21 19.83
N SER A 47 -2.49 21.84 20.06
CA SER A 47 -2.07 20.43 20.12
C SER A 47 -2.26 19.85 21.53
N ILE A 48 -3.50 19.83 22.02
CA ILE A 48 -3.82 19.27 23.34
C ILE A 48 -3.96 17.74 23.20
N ARG A 49 -3.10 16.98 23.87
CA ARG A 49 -3.24 15.52 23.95
C ARG A 49 -4.33 15.14 24.95
N ASN A 50 -5.21 14.22 24.56
CA ASN A 50 -6.27 13.68 25.41
C ASN A 50 -5.84 12.34 26.02
N LEU A 51 -5.09 12.40 27.12
CA LEU A 51 -4.60 11.21 27.83
C LEU A 51 -5.73 10.31 28.35
N ALA A 52 -6.89 10.87 28.68
CA ALA A 52 -8.05 10.10 29.11
C ALA A 52 -8.59 9.25 27.95
N MET A 53 -8.76 9.85 26.77
CA MET A 53 -9.20 9.11 25.59
C MET A 53 -8.14 8.13 25.09
N GLU A 54 -6.84 8.39 25.28
CA GLU A 54 -5.79 7.39 25.01
C GLU A 54 -5.98 6.13 25.89
N LYS A 55 -6.32 6.30 27.18
CA LYS A 55 -6.63 5.16 28.07
C LYS A 55 -7.89 4.41 27.62
N VAL A 56 -8.93 5.13 27.22
CA VAL A 56 -10.17 4.51 26.71
C VAL A 56 -9.89 3.75 25.42
N ALA A 57 -9.10 4.32 24.49
CA ALA A 57 -8.72 3.65 23.24
C ALA A 57 -8.07 2.28 23.48
N ASN A 58 -7.23 2.16 24.50
CA ASN A 58 -6.56 0.89 24.85
C ASN A 58 -7.54 -0.21 25.33
N SER A 59 -8.77 0.14 25.69
CA SER A 59 -9.84 -0.81 26.05
C SER A 59 -10.81 -1.12 24.90
N VAL A 60 -10.58 -0.54 23.72
CA VAL A 60 -11.46 -0.67 22.54
C VAL A 60 -10.72 -1.42 21.45
N LEU A 61 -11.40 -2.37 20.81
CA LEU A 61 -10.91 -3.00 19.58
C LEU A 61 -11.36 -2.16 18.37
N PHE A 62 -10.44 -1.95 17.44
CA PHE A 62 -10.64 -1.20 16.22
C PHE A 62 -10.62 -2.14 15.02
N PRO A 63 -11.56 -2.03 14.08
CA PRO A 63 -11.51 -2.82 12.85
C PRO A 63 -10.35 -2.35 11.96
N CYS A 64 -9.84 -3.27 11.15
CA CYS A 64 -8.88 -2.97 10.10
C CYS A 64 -9.43 -1.92 9.12
N LYS A 65 -8.60 -1.00 8.61
CA LYS A 65 -9.04 -0.05 7.58
C LYS A 65 -9.50 -0.71 6.27
N TYR A 66 -9.07 -1.95 6.04
CA TYR A 66 -9.48 -2.78 4.90
C TYR A 66 -10.74 -3.61 5.17
N ALA A 67 -11.52 -3.29 6.21
CA ALA A 67 -12.78 -3.96 6.49
C ALA A 67 -13.77 -3.89 5.32
N SER A 68 -13.77 -2.79 4.56
CA SER A 68 -14.56 -2.66 3.32
C SER A 68 -14.10 -3.61 2.20
N SER A 69 -12.86 -4.09 2.26
CA SER A 69 -12.29 -5.06 1.32
C SER A 69 -12.44 -6.51 1.80
N GLY A 70 -13.02 -6.74 2.99
CA GLY A 70 -13.29 -8.08 3.53
C GLY A 70 -12.52 -8.44 4.81
N CYS A 71 -11.67 -7.55 5.33
CA CYS A 71 -10.96 -7.83 6.57
C CYS A 71 -11.88 -7.72 7.81
N GLU A 72 -12.20 -8.84 8.44
CA GLU A 72 -13.05 -8.87 9.65
C GLU A 72 -12.28 -8.69 10.96
N VAL A 73 -10.95 -8.55 10.90
CA VAL A 73 -10.10 -8.49 12.09
C VAL A 73 -10.31 -7.17 12.84
N THR A 74 -10.47 -7.29 14.16
CA THR A 74 -10.49 -6.16 15.10
C THR A 74 -9.36 -6.34 16.12
N MET A 75 -8.64 -5.26 16.44
CA MET A 75 -7.46 -5.33 17.30
C MET A 75 -7.27 -4.07 18.16
N PRO A 76 -6.41 -4.12 19.20
CA PRO A 76 -6.00 -2.94 19.95
C PRO A 76 -5.25 -1.92 19.08
N PRO A 77 -5.20 -0.63 19.48
CA PRO A 77 -4.47 0.43 18.76
C PRO A 77 -2.99 0.10 18.48
N THR A 78 -2.34 -0.63 19.38
CA THR A 78 -0.92 -0.96 19.32
C THR A 78 -0.57 -1.94 18.19
N GLU A 79 -1.50 -2.83 17.85
CA GLU A 79 -1.29 -3.88 16.84
C GLU A 79 -1.85 -3.49 15.46
N LYS A 80 -2.71 -2.48 15.41
CA LYS A 80 -3.42 -2.08 14.18
C LYS A 80 -2.46 -1.69 13.05
N ALA A 81 -1.39 -0.96 13.33
CA ALA A 81 -0.44 -0.54 12.31
C ALA A 81 0.30 -1.74 11.68
N ASP A 82 0.75 -2.67 12.52
CA ASP A 82 1.46 -3.88 12.10
C ASP A 82 0.55 -4.80 11.28
N HIS A 83 -0.68 -5.03 11.74
CA HIS A 83 -1.66 -5.78 10.96
C HIS A 83 -1.95 -5.13 9.61
N GLU A 84 -2.19 -3.82 9.56
CA GLU A 84 -2.52 -3.14 8.30
C GLU A 84 -1.36 -3.12 7.29
N GLU A 85 -0.11 -3.25 7.74
CA GLU A 85 1.02 -3.41 6.84
C GLU A 85 1.00 -4.78 6.15
N HIS A 86 0.57 -5.82 6.86
CA HIS A 86 0.59 -7.22 6.43
C HIS A 86 -0.78 -7.80 6.09
N CYS A 87 -1.83 -6.97 6.07
CA CYS A 87 -3.20 -7.42 5.85
C CYS A 87 -3.37 -7.98 4.44
N GLU A 88 -3.93 -9.18 4.31
CA GLU A 88 -4.17 -9.84 3.01
C GLU A 88 -5.18 -9.07 2.14
N PHE A 89 -6.09 -8.32 2.78
CA PHE A 89 -7.07 -7.48 2.11
C PHE A 89 -6.53 -6.09 1.72
N ARG A 90 -5.24 -5.84 1.97
CA ARG A 90 -4.57 -4.60 1.55
C ARG A 90 -4.56 -4.54 0.01
N PRO A 91 -5.06 -3.44 -0.60
CA PRO A 91 -5.00 -3.29 -2.05
C PRO A 91 -3.56 -3.32 -2.57
N CYS A 92 -3.32 -4.16 -3.57
CA CYS A 92 -2.09 -4.20 -4.35
C CYS A 92 -1.97 -2.94 -5.21
N ARG A 93 -0.77 -2.38 -5.28
CA ARG A 93 -0.43 -1.32 -6.24
C ARG A 93 0.07 -1.95 -7.53
N CYS A 94 0.05 -1.19 -8.62
CA CYS A 94 0.68 -1.62 -9.87
C CYS A 94 2.16 -2.00 -9.63
N PRO A 95 2.59 -3.22 -9.97
CA PRO A 95 3.97 -3.68 -9.76
C PRO A 95 4.95 -3.21 -10.84
N CYS A 96 4.50 -2.49 -11.88
CA CYS A 96 5.37 -2.02 -12.94
C CYS A 96 6.35 -0.93 -12.46
N PRO A 97 7.65 -1.03 -12.78
CA PRO A 97 8.62 0.02 -12.51
C PRO A 97 8.35 1.26 -13.36
N GLY A 98 8.75 2.43 -12.86
CA GLY A 98 8.89 3.65 -13.68
C GLY A 98 7.60 4.31 -14.18
N THR A 99 6.43 3.68 -14.09
CA THR A 99 5.17 4.25 -14.58
C THR A 99 4.38 4.94 -13.48
N SER A 100 3.78 6.09 -13.77
CA SER A 100 2.84 6.79 -12.90
C SER A 100 1.48 6.11 -12.90
N CYS A 101 1.43 4.80 -12.67
CA CYS A 101 0.19 4.04 -12.62
C CYS A 101 -0.45 4.21 -11.22
N GLY A 102 -1.56 4.93 -11.14
CA GLY A 102 -2.31 5.14 -9.89
C GLY A 102 -3.20 3.96 -9.48
N TRP A 103 -3.10 2.82 -10.16
CA TRP A 103 -4.00 1.68 -9.95
C TRP A 103 -3.78 1.03 -8.58
N GLN A 104 -4.90 0.72 -7.93
CA GLN A 104 -4.98 -0.03 -6.69
C GLN A 104 -6.15 -1.01 -6.78
N GLY A 105 -5.95 -2.26 -6.40
CA GLY A 105 -6.98 -3.29 -6.47
C GLY A 105 -6.64 -4.54 -5.66
N SER A 106 -7.51 -5.55 -5.71
CA SER A 106 -7.21 -6.86 -5.12
C SER A 106 -6.08 -7.57 -5.87
N MET A 107 -5.48 -8.56 -5.22
CA MET A 107 -4.40 -9.37 -5.80
C MET A 107 -4.83 -10.06 -7.11
N ASP A 108 -6.05 -10.60 -7.15
CA ASP A 108 -6.61 -11.24 -8.35
C ASP A 108 -6.80 -10.28 -9.53
N ALA A 109 -6.91 -8.97 -9.25
CA ALA A 109 -7.08 -7.95 -10.27
C ALA A 109 -5.75 -7.45 -10.85
N VAL A 110 -4.60 -7.86 -10.30
CA VAL A 110 -3.27 -7.42 -10.76
C VAL A 110 -2.98 -7.90 -12.19
N VAL A 111 -3.13 -9.19 -12.47
CA VAL A 111 -2.87 -9.72 -13.83
C VAL A 111 -3.82 -9.12 -14.87
N PRO A 112 -5.15 -9.07 -14.64
CA PRO A 112 -6.08 -8.36 -15.53
C PRO A 112 -5.68 -6.90 -15.78
N HIS A 113 -5.28 -6.18 -14.73
CA HIS A 113 -4.81 -4.81 -14.84
C HIS A 113 -3.57 -4.68 -15.75
N LEU A 114 -2.57 -5.55 -15.56
CA LEU A 114 -1.34 -5.55 -16.35
C LEU A 114 -1.62 -5.85 -17.82
N MET A 115 -2.44 -6.86 -18.09
CA MET A 115 -2.81 -7.24 -19.46
C MET A 115 -3.61 -6.14 -20.17
N GLN A 116 -4.47 -5.40 -19.46
CA GLN A 116 -5.26 -4.33 -20.06
C GLN A 116 -4.42 -3.08 -20.34
N HIS A 117 -3.56 -2.69 -19.40
CA HIS A 117 -2.83 -1.42 -19.47
C HIS A 117 -1.51 -1.52 -20.25
N TYR A 118 -0.93 -2.71 -20.36
CA TYR A 118 0.37 -2.94 -21.00
C TYR A 118 0.35 -4.11 -22.01
N ASN A 119 -0.80 -4.36 -22.64
CA ASN A 119 -1.05 -5.51 -23.53
C ASN A 119 0.01 -5.74 -24.61
N GLU A 120 0.62 -4.66 -25.11
CA GLU A 120 1.63 -4.74 -26.19
C GLU A 120 3.05 -4.95 -25.66
N SER A 121 3.27 -4.80 -24.35
CA SER A 121 4.61 -4.83 -23.73
C SER A 121 4.82 -5.98 -22.76
N ILE A 122 3.74 -6.58 -22.23
CA ILE A 122 3.81 -7.69 -21.28
C ILE A 122 3.40 -9.00 -21.95
N ILE A 123 4.27 -9.99 -21.89
CA ILE A 123 4.03 -11.35 -22.38
C ILE A 123 3.79 -12.25 -21.18
N THR A 124 2.80 -13.13 -21.26
CA THR A 124 2.57 -14.20 -20.28
C THR A 124 3.09 -15.53 -20.83
N LEU A 125 4.01 -16.18 -20.12
CA LEU A 125 4.54 -17.50 -20.47
C LEU A 125 4.11 -18.54 -19.43
N GLN A 126 3.81 -19.75 -19.88
CA GLN A 126 3.42 -20.86 -19.02
C GLN A 126 4.57 -21.86 -18.84
N GLY A 127 4.67 -22.42 -17.63
CA GLY A 127 5.62 -23.47 -17.32
C GLY A 127 6.68 -23.05 -16.29
N GLU A 128 7.33 -24.03 -15.70
CA GLU A 128 8.33 -23.83 -14.63
C GLU A 128 9.63 -23.23 -15.18
N VAL A 129 9.96 -23.56 -16.43
CA VAL A 129 11.16 -23.09 -17.12
C VAL A 129 10.74 -22.23 -18.30
N VAL A 130 11.06 -20.94 -18.21
CA VAL A 130 10.81 -19.96 -19.27
C VAL A 130 12.09 -19.19 -19.57
N VAL A 131 12.20 -18.66 -20.79
CA VAL A 131 13.32 -17.79 -21.19
C VAL A 131 12.79 -16.38 -21.37
N PHE A 132 13.25 -15.46 -20.52
CA PHE A 132 12.95 -14.05 -20.64
C PHE A 132 13.95 -13.37 -21.57
N LEU A 133 13.53 -13.14 -22.82
CA LEU A 133 14.35 -12.45 -23.82
C LEU A 133 14.11 -10.93 -23.75
N ALA A 134 15.05 -10.21 -23.14
CA ALA A 134 15.08 -8.75 -23.21
C ALA A 134 15.63 -8.29 -24.57
N VAL A 135 14.79 -7.67 -25.39
CA VAL A 135 15.18 -7.12 -26.70
C VAL A 135 15.65 -5.67 -26.55
N ASN A 136 16.53 -5.23 -27.46
CA ASN A 136 17.00 -3.85 -27.52
C ASN A 136 17.73 -3.34 -26.25
N ILE A 137 18.42 -4.22 -25.52
CA ILE A 137 19.17 -3.89 -24.29
C ILE A 137 20.22 -2.78 -24.47
N ASN A 138 20.69 -2.56 -25.70
CA ASN A 138 21.72 -1.58 -26.03
C ASN A 138 21.15 -0.17 -26.28
N LEU A 139 19.84 0.01 -26.30
CA LEU A 139 19.23 1.34 -26.43
C LEU A 139 19.66 2.23 -25.25
N ALA A 140 19.95 3.50 -25.56
CA ALA A 140 20.33 4.48 -24.55
C ALA A 140 19.14 4.83 -23.63
N GLY A 141 19.44 5.16 -22.38
CA GLY A 141 18.46 5.51 -21.36
C GLY A 141 18.12 4.35 -20.41
N ALA A 142 17.29 4.69 -19.42
CA ALA A 142 16.68 3.72 -18.52
C ALA A 142 15.54 2.99 -19.23
N LEU A 143 15.51 1.66 -19.09
CA LEU A 143 14.55 0.79 -19.77
C LEU A 143 14.09 -0.31 -18.84
N ASP A 144 12.81 -0.64 -18.94
CA ASP A 144 12.17 -1.69 -18.16
C ASP A 144 11.56 -2.73 -19.09
N TRP A 145 11.83 -4.00 -18.81
CA TRP A 145 11.15 -5.13 -19.43
C TRP A 145 10.37 -5.87 -18.35
N VAL A 146 9.12 -6.21 -18.65
CA VAL A 146 8.23 -6.91 -17.73
C VAL A 146 7.63 -8.13 -18.43
N MET A 147 7.69 -9.27 -17.78
CA MET A 147 7.11 -10.53 -18.23
C MET A 147 6.33 -11.17 -17.08
N ILE A 148 5.26 -11.89 -17.39
CA ILE A 148 4.54 -12.71 -16.42
C ILE A 148 4.83 -14.18 -16.70
N GLN A 149 5.25 -14.92 -15.69
CA GLN A 149 5.39 -16.38 -15.73
C GLN A 149 4.26 -17.01 -14.89
N SER A 150 3.51 -17.93 -15.48
CA SER A 150 2.46 -18.69 -14.79
C SER A 150 2.90 -20.15 -14.60
N CYS A 151 3.06 -20.58 -13.34
CA CYS A 151 3.41 -21.95 -12.96
C CYS A 151 2.92 -22.25 -11.53
N PHE A 152 2.75 -23.54 -11.21
CA PHE A 152 2.29 -24.00 -9.87
C PHE A 152 0.97 -23.38 -9.38
N GLY A 153 0.12 -22.89 -10.28
CA GLY A 153 -1.11 -22.17 -9.93
C GLY A 153 -0.91 -20.71 -9.50
N PHE A 154 0.32 -20.20 -9.58
CA PHE A 154 0.71 -18.83 -9.26
C PHE A 154 1.17 -18.07 -10.50
N ASN A 155 1.21 -16.74 -10.36
CA ASN A 155 1.77 -15.83 -11.34
C ASN A 155 2.97 -15.11 -10.74
N PHE A 156 4.08 -15.11 -11.45
CA PHE A 156 5.32 -14.44 -11.09
C PHE A 156 5.58 -13.32 -12.09
N ILE A 157 5.96 -12.16 -11.61
CA ILE A 157 6.36 -11.02 -12.43
C ILE A 157 7.88 -11.02 -12.47
N LEU A 158 8.42 -11.12 -13.68
CA LEU A 158 9.84 -10.99 -13.95
C LEU A 158 10.07 -9.58 -14.49
N ILE A 159 10.91 -8.84 -13.78
CA ILE A 159 11.26 -7.46 -14.10
C ILE A 159 12.76 -7.41 -14.38
N LEU A 160 13.12 -6.86 -15.54
CA LEU A 160 14.49 -6.45 -15.84
C LEU A 160 14.51 -4.93 -15.97
N GLU A 161 15.28 -4.27 -15.13
CA GLU A 161 15.47 -2.82 -15.14
C GLU A 161 16.91 -2.50 -15.54
N LYS A 162 17.07 -1.62 -16.53
CA LYS A 162 18.35 -1.04 -16.92
C LYS A 162 18.41 0.38 -16.38
N LEU A 163 19.42 0.64 -15.55
CA LEU A 163 19.77 1.98 -15.08
C LEU A 163 21.03 2.47 -15.80
N GLU A 164 20.97 3.70 -16.31
CA GLU A 164 22.12 4.39 -16.88
C GLU A 164 22.49 5.56 -15.96
N SER A 165 23.72 5.53 -15.47
CA SER A 165 24.28 6.57 -14.60
C SER A 165 24.82 7.75 -15.41
N TYR A 166 24.99 8.91 -14.76
CA TYR A 166 25.47 10.15 -15.41
C TYR A 166 26.88 10.01 -16.01
N ASP A 167 27.68 9.11 -15.44
CA ASP A 167 29.01 8.71 -15.84
C ASP A 167 29.02 7.64 -16.95
N GLY A 168 27.85 7.27 -17.48
CA GLY A 168 27.69 6.33 -18.60
C GLY A 168 27.79 4.86 -18.21
N HIS A 169 27.95 4.54 -16.93
CA HIS A 169 27.91 3.15 -16.47
C HIS A 169 26.46 2.64 -16.50
N GLN A 170 26.29 1.45 -17.07
CA GLN A 170 25.00 0.75 -17.15
C GLN A 170 24.94 -0.35 -16.11
N LYS A 171 23.82 -0.44 -15.39
CA LYS A 171 23.52 -1.49 -14.40
C LYS A 171 22.20 -2.16 -14.77
N PHE A 172 22.15 -3.48 -14.60
CA PHE A 172 20.95 -4.27 -14.83
C PHE A 172 20.50 -4.91 -13.52
N PHE A 173 19.21 -4.82 -13.23
CA PHE A 173 18.57 -5.42 -12.06
C PHE A 173 17.49 -6.38 -12.54
N ALA A 174 17.60 -7.64 -12.14
CA ALA A 174 16.58 -8.65 -12.42
C ALA A 174 15.88 -9.02 -11.12
N VAL A 175 14.56 -8.90 -11.08
CA VAL A 175 13.73 -9.21 -9.92
C VAL A 175 12.61 -10.16 -10.34
N VAL A 176 12.36 -11.16 -9.50
CA VAL A 176 11.19 -12.03 -9.61
C VAL A 176 10.30 -11.73 -8.42
N GLN A 177 9.03 -11.43 -8.69
CA GLN A 177 8.04 -11.13 -7.66
C GLN A 177 6.83 -12.05 -7.81
N LEU A 178 6.45 -12.74 -6.75
CA LEU A 178 5.19 -13.49 -6.71
C LEU A 178 4.00 -12.53 -6.60
N ILE A 179 2.95 -12.76 -7.41
CA ILE A 179 1.61 -12.20 -7.19
C ILE A 179 0.91 -13.10 -6.17
N GLY A 180 1.18 -12.86 -4.90
CA GLY A 180 0.80 -13.73 -3.80
C GLY A 180 1.08 -13.09 -2.44
N THR A 181 0.74 -13.80 -1.37
CA THR A 181 1.14 -13.41 -0.01
C THR A 181 2.63 -13.65 0.22
N ARG A 182 3.18 -13.03 1.26
CA ARG A 182 4.58 -13.25 1.65
C ARG A 182 4.85 -14.71 2.00
N GLU A 183 3.92 -15.36 2.72
CA GLU A 183 4.03 -16.78 3.07
C GLU A 183 4.09 -17.67 1.83
N GLN A 184 3.29 -17.36 0.80
CA GLN A 184 3.34 -18.09 -0.47
C GLN A 184 4.68 -17.88 -1.20
N ALA A 185 5.33 -16.73 -1.04
CA ALA A 185 6.62 -16.44 -1.66
C ALA A 185 7.81 -17.14 -0.97
N GLU A 186 7.63 -17.64 0.25
CA GLU A 186 8.65 -18.36 1.02
C GLU A 186 8.66 -19.88 0.73
N ASN A 187 7.67 -20.39 -0.02
CA ASN A 187 7.52 -21.79 -0.41
C ASN A 187 7.97 -22.04 -1.86
#